data_AF-A0A1B7P9A0-F1
#
_entry.id   AF-A0A1B7P9A0-F1
#
_cell.length_a   1.000
_cell.length_b   1.000
_cell.length_c   1.000
_cell.angle_alpha   90.00
_cell.angle_beta   90.00
_cell.angle_gamma   90.00
#
_symmetry.space_group_name_H-M   'P 1'
#
loop_
_entity.id
_entity.type
_entity.pdbx_description
1 polymer ?
#
loop_
_entity_poly.entity_id
_entity_poly.type
_entity_poly.pdbx_seq_one_letter_code
_entity_poly.pdbx_strand_id
1 'polypeptide(L)'
;MITNSSFLPHLTTTTTKAASALLFPSFRYIPTIPVDEPSLDAFVRAFLLPTTLHPAHDVLPDSQKAHMHRVPTLQPSFFPDMTQIQHSPTILICGHGHRDQRCGVMGPLLQAEFRRVLRMKGFNVNGGGKENGDGDGNFADADGRANVGLISHIGGHNLSSSPSSSSSSSPDDFGKSRNEEGGATSLAGKGIWYGRVEPRHVEGIVEETVLAGRVISEHFRGGVGADGAILRL
;
A
#
# COMPACT_ATOMS: atom_id res chain seq x y z
N MET A 1 11.96 -0.09 -3.28
CA MET A 1 11.52 -0.71 -4.55
C MET A 1 10.42 0.16 -5.13
N ILE A 2 10.41 0.39 -6.44
CA ILE A 2 9.35 1.13 -7.15
C ILE A 2 8.64 0.14 -8.06
N THR A 3 7.31 0.17 -8.08
CA THR A 3 6.48 -0.64 -8.96
C THR A 3 5.36 0.20 -9.54
N ASN A 4 4.95 -0.11 -10.78
CA ASN A 4 3.73 0.44 -11.34
C ASN A 4 2.52 -0.21 -10.67
N SER A 5 1.40 0.51 -10.66
CA SER A 5 0.12 0.01 -10.18
C SER A 5 -0.99 0.26 -11.20
N SER A 6 -2.10 -0.45 -11.07
CA SER A 6 -3.30 -0.25 -11.87
C SER A 6 -4.19 0.89 -11.38
N PHE A 7 -3.80 1.61 -10.31
CA PHE A 7 -4.52 2.82 -9.91
C PHE A 7 -4.30 3.91 -10.95
N LEU A 8 -5.36 4.63 -11.30
CA LEU A 8 -5.24 5.80 -12.14
C LEU A 8 -4.48 6.90 -11.40
N PRO A 9 -3.62 7.66 -12.10
CA PRO A 9 -3.06 8.88 -11.55
C PRO A 9 -4.16 9.83 -11.09
N HIS A 10 -3.89 10.61 -10.05
CA HIS A 10 -4.80 11.68 -9.64
C HIS A 10 -5.07 12.61 -10.81
N LEU A 11 -6.34 12.89 -11.08
CA LEU A 11 -6.73 13.80 -12.15
C LEU A 11 -6.36 15.22 -11.74
N THR A 12 -5.51 15.86 -12.53
CA THR A 12 -5.22 17.29 -12.38
C THR A 12 -5.95 18.05 -13.49
N THR A 13 -6.38 19.27 -13.19
CA THR A 13 -6.97 20.19 -14.19
C THR A 13 -5.90 20.86 -15.07
N THR A 14 -4.62 20.59 -14.78
CA THR A 14 -3.47 21.17 -15.47
C THR A 14 -3.06 20.35 -16.70
N THR A 15 -2.53 21.01 -17.72
CA THR A 15 -2.01 20.35 -18.94
C THR A 15 -0.72 19.56 -18.71
N THR A 16 -0.08 19.74 -17.56
CA THR A 16 1.18 19.10 -17.20
C THR A 16 0.97 17.62 -16.89
N LYS A 17 1.76 16.75 -17.53
CA LYS A 17 1.75 15.32 -17.23
C LYS A 17 2.25 15.09 -15.79
N ALA A 18 1.46 14.38 -14.99
CA ALA A 18 1.80 14.07 -13.62
C ALA A 18 1.56 12.58 -13.32
N ALA A 19 2.34 12.05 -12.40
CA ALA A 19 2.14 10.76 -11.77
C ALA A 19 1.59 10.94 -10.34
N SER A 20 1.20 9.83 -9.72
CA SER A 20 0.90 9.77 -8.28
C SER A 20 1.68 8.61 -7.67
N ALA A 21 1.94 8.66 -6.36
CA ALA A 21 2.66 7.59 -5.66
C ALA A 21 2.02 7.24 -4.33
N LEU A 22 2.03 5.94 -4.03
CA LEU A 22 1.77 5.38 -2.71
C LEU A 22 3.10 4.91 -2.13
N LEU A 23 3.49 5.43 -0.97
CA LEU A 23 4.75 5.13 -0.32
C LEU A 23 4.54 4.33 0.95
N PHE A 24 4.98 3.08 0.90
CA PHE A 24 5.11 2.18 2.04
C PHE A 24 6.60 1.96 2.34
N PRO A 25 7.01 1.85 3.63
CA PRO A 25 6.17 1.73 4.81
C PRO A 25 5.78 3.07 5.46
N SER A 26 6.00 4.22 4.82
CA SER A 26 5.63 5.51 5.40
C SER A 26 4.11 5.80 5.37
N PHE A 27 3.30 4.95 4.72
CA PHE A 27 1.86 5.12 4.49
C PHE A 27 1.52 6.52 3.99
N ARG A 28 2.20 6.98 2.92
CA ARG A 28 1.94 8.28 2.31
C ARG A 28 1.34 8.15 0.93
N TYR A 29 0.42 9.05 0.62
CA TYR A 29 -0.08 9.25 -0.73
C TYR A 29 0.40 10.61 -1.25
N ILE A 30 0.95 10.62 -2.45
CA ILE A 30 1.37 11.84 -3.15
C ILE A 30 0.53 11.90 -4.43
N PRO A 31 -0.49 12.78 -4.47
CA PRO A 31 -1.44 12.80 -5.57
C PRO A 31 -0.78 13.31 -6.86
N THR A 32 0.16 14.25 -6.77
CA THR A 32 0.74 14.92 -7.93
C THR A 32 2.26 14.92 -7.85
N ILE A 33 2.89 14.26 -8.82
CA ILE A 33 4.33 14.27 -9.08
C ILE A 33 4.51 14.69 -10.54
N PRO A 34 4.86 15.95 -10.81
CA PRO A 34 5.22 16.36 -12.17
C PRO A 34 6.38 15.50 -12.70
N VAL A 35 6.31 15.11 -13.97
CA VAL A 35 7.28 14.17 -14.56
C VAL A 35 8.41 14.86 -15.34
N ASP A 36 8.66 16.14 -15.07
CA ASP A 36 9.87 16.84 -15.48
C ASP A 36 11.08 16.46 -14.59
N GLU A 37 12.28 16.65 -15.13
CA GLU A 37 13.53 16.25 -14.48
C GLU A 37 13.75 16.88 -13.08
N PRO A 38 13.55 18.20 -12.86
CA PRO A 38 13.65 18.79 -11.53
C PRO A 38 12.69 18.18 -10.50
N SER A 39 11.44 17.93 -10.90
CA SER A 39 10.42 17.36 -10.01
C SER A 39 10.71 15.91 -9.65
N LEU A 40 11.25 15.14 -10.60
CA LEU A 40 11.68 13.76 -10.37
C LEU A 40 12.94 13.68 -9.48
N ASP A 41 13.93 14.56 -9.68
CA ASP A 41 15.08 14.67 -8.77
C ASP A 41 14.63 14.99 -7.35
N ALA A 42 13.75 15.99 -7.20
CA ALA A 42 13.19 16.35 -5.91
C ALA A 42 12.45 15.18 -5.27
N PHE A 43 11.67 14.39 -6.03
CA PHE A 43 10.97 13.21 -5.51
C PHE A 43 11.95 12.14 -5.00
N VAL A 44 12.99 11.82 -5.79
CA VAL A 44 14.02 10.84 -5.42
C VAL A 44 14.73 11.27 -4.15
N ARG A 45 15.18 12.54 -4.08
CA ARG A 45 15.91 13.07 -2.93
C ARG A 45 15.03 13.22 -1.70
N ALA A 46 13.76 13.59 -1.87
CA ALA A 46 12.81 13.79 -0.77
C ALA A 46 12.40 12.46 -0.11
N PHE A 47 12.26 11.37 -0.87
CA PHE A 47 11.64 10.14 -0.38
C PHE A 47 12.44 8.84 -0.58
N LEU A 48 13.19 8.70 -1.67
CA LEU A 48 13.71 7.39 -2.09
C LEU A 48 15.16 7.14 -1.68
N LEU A 49 15.97 8.18 -1.58
CA LEU A 49 17.33 8.05 -1.06
C LEU A 49 17.33 7.49 0.37
N PRO A 50 18.39 6.77 0.77
CA PRO A 50 18.53 6.25 2.12
C PRO A 50 18.74 7.37 3.14
N THR A 51 18.32 7.09 4.38
CA THR A 51 18.69 7.94 5.53
C THR A 51 20.08 7.60 6.05
N THR A 52 20.48 6.33 5.95
CA THR A 52 21.80 5.82 6.38
C THR A 52 22.48 5.12 5.20
N LEU A 53 23.72 5.52 4.88
CA LEU A 53 24.51 4.88 3.82
C LEU A 53 25.13 3.57 4.32
N HIS A 54 25.27 2.60 3.41
CA HIS A 54 26.00 1.37 3.69
C HIS A 54 27.50 1.65 3.83
N PRO A 55 28.25 0.95 4.71
CA PRO A 55 29.70 1.16 4.88
C PRO A 55 30.54 1.01 3.61
N ALA A 56 30.01 0.33 2.59
CA ALA A 56 30.64 0.27 1.26
C ALA A 56 30.85 1.65 0.60
N HIS A 57 30.13 2.68 1.06
CA HIS A 57 30.28 4.06 0.58
C HIS A 57 31.31 4.88 1.36
N ASP A 58 31.97 4.32 2.38
CA ASP A 58 32.91 5.06 3.22
C ASP A 58 34.10 5.63 2.44
N VAL A 59 34.49 4.94 1.36
CA VAL A 59 35.56 5.35 0.44
C VAL A 59 35.23 6.62 -0.39
N LEU A 60 33.96 7.03 -0.43
CA LEU A 60 33.54 8.19 -1.22
C LEU A 60 33.79 9.52 -0.48
N PRO A 61 34.06 10.62 -1.20
CA PRO A 61 34.14 11.96 -0.61
C PRO A 61 32.81 12.40 0.03
N ASP A 62 32.87 13.24 1.06
CA ASP A 62 31.68 13.74 1.77
C ASP A 62 30.73 14.51 0.86
N SER A 63 31.26 15.24 -0.12
CA SER A 63 30.46 15.92 -1.14
C SER A 63 29.61 14.95 -1.96
N GLN A 64 30.12 13.76 -2.24
CA GLN A 64 29.38 12.73 -2.96
C GLN A 64 28.38 12.04 -2.05
N LYS A 65 28.77 11.71 -0.81
CA LYS A 65 27.86 11.14 0.20
C LYS A 65 26.65 12.05 0.45
N ALA A 66 26.86 13.36 0.52
CA ALA A 66 25.78 14.34 0.71
C ALA A 66 24.68 14.26 -0.37
N HIS A 67 25.02 13.94 -1.61
CA HIS A 67 24.05 13.75 -2.70
C HIS A 67 23.35 12.39 -2.67
N MET A 68 23.80 11.47 -1.81
CA MET A 68 23.24 10.11 -1.68
C MET A 68 22.31 9.97 -0.47
N HIS A 69 22.15 11.03 0.34
CA HIS A 69 21.23 11.05 1.47
C HIS A 69 19.88 11.65 1.11
N ARG A 70 18.82 11.12 1.76
CA ARG A 70 17.49 11.72 1.73
C ARG A 70 17.53 13.15 2.28
N VAL A 71 16.74 14.03 1.68
CA VAL A 71 16.56 15.43 2.08
C VAL A 71 15.08 15.68 2.40
N PRO A 72 14.60 15.36 3.62
CA PRO A 72 13.19 15.45 3.98
C PRO A 72 12.59 16.85 3.88
N THR A 73 13.42 17.90 3.97
CA THR A 73 12.98 19.29 3.86
C THR A 73 12.44 19.65 2.47
N LEU A 74 12.73 18.86 1.43
CA LEU A 74 12.15 19.04 0.09
C LEU A 74 10.68 18.62 0.01
N GLN A 75 10.21 17.77 0.94
CA GLN A 75 8.87 17.20 0.90
C GLN A 75 7.76 18.27 0.90
N PRO A 76 7.66 19.17 1.90
CA PRO A 76 6.58 20.17 1.93
C PRO A 76 6.72 21.22 0.82
N SER A 77 7.93 21.47 0.31
CA SER A 77 8.18 22.48 -0.73
C SER A 77 7.77 22.00 -2.12
N PHE A 78 8.03 20.74 -2.46
CA PHE A 78 7.74 20.17 -3.78
C PHE A 78 6.43 19.36 -3.82
N PHE A 79 5.98 18.84 -2.68
CA PHE A 79 4.83 17.93 -2.58
C PHE A 79 3.89 18.38 -1.45
N PRO A 80 3.34 19.60 -1.52
CA PRO A 80 2.51 20.17 -0.45
C PRO A 80 1.22 19.37 -0.21
N ASP A 81 0.70 18.72 -1.25
CA ASP A 81 -0.55 17.95 -1.20
C ASP A 81 -0.36 16.49 -0.76
N MET A 82 0.84 16.11 -0.30
CA MET A 82 1.06 14.76 0.22
C MET A 82 0.23 14.53 1.49
N THR A 83 -0.40 13.36 1.60
CA THR A 83 -1.22 12.99 2.75
C THR A 83 -0.76 11.67 3.36
N GLN A 84 -1.13 11.48 4.62
CA GLN A 84 -0.97 10.20 5.30
C GLN A 84 -2.20 9.33 5.01
N ILE A 85 -1.98 8.06 4.69
CA ILE A 85 -3.03 7.05 4.52
C ILE A 85 -3.41 6.53 5.91
N GLN A 86 -4.66 6.69 6.30
CA GLN A 86 -5.12 6.49 7.69
C GLN A 86 -6.32 5.56 7.82
N HIS A 87 -7.14 5.41 6.77
CA HIS A 87 -8.49 4.84 6.91
C HIS A 87 -8.74 3.64 6.01
N SER A 88 -8.23 3.63 4.78
CA SER A 88 -8.54 2.58 3.79
C SER A 88 -7.46 1.50 3.66
N PRO A 89 -7.79 0.21 3.91
CA PRO A 89 -6.85 -0.86 3.63
C PRO A 89 -6.48 -0.86 2.15
N THR A 90 -5.20 -1.07 1.87
CA THR A 90 -4.66 -1.09 0.51
C THR A 90 -4.07 -2.45 0.20
N ILE A 91 -4.66 -3.11 -0.79
CA ILE A 91 -4.34 -4.46 -1.24
C ILE A 91 -3.66 -4.34 -2.60
N LEU A 92 -2.38 -4.71 -2.66
CA LEU A 92 -1.57 -4.67 -3.88
C LEU A 92 -1.22 -6.09 -4.31
N ILE A 93 -1.62 -6.44 -5.53
CA ILE A 93 -1.56 -7.81 -6.04
C ILE A 93 -0.62 -7.86 -7.24
N CYS A 94 0.41 -8.69 -7.18
CA CYS A 94 1.25 -8.92 -8.35
C CYS A 94 0.41 -9.50 -9.51
N GLY A 95 0.35 -8.80 -10.63
CA GLY A 95 -0.37 -9.21 -11.84
C GLY A 95 0.53 -9.42 -13.06
N HIS A 96 1.86 -9.45 -12.88
CA HIS A 96 2.82 -9.48 -13.99
C HIS A 96 3.22 -10.92 -14.35
N GLY A 97 3.12 -11.28 -15.64
CA GLY A 97 3.36 -12.66 -16.11
C GLY A 97 4.79 -12.97 -16.59
N HIS A 98 5.68 -11.97 -16.70
CA HIS A 98 6.99 -12.19 -17.35
C HIS A 98 8.00 -12.95 -16.46
N ARG A 99 8.01 -12.71 -15.14
CA ARG A 99 8.91 -13.42 -14.20
C ARG A 99 8.28 -14.70 -13.66
N ASP A 100 6.99 -14.66 -13.36
CA ASP A 100 6.20 -15.81 -12.93
C ASP A 100 4.84 -15.74 -13.62
N GLN A 101 4.60 -16.64 -14.58
CA GLN A 101 3.35 -16.68 -15.34
C GLN A 101 2.13 -16.86 -14.42
N ARG A 102 2.30 -17.51 -13.26
CA ARG A 102 1.21 -17.70 -12.31
C ARG A 102 0.71 -16.38 -11.74
N CYS A 103 1.58 -15.38 -11.55
CA CYS A 103 1.14 -14.05 -11.12
C CYS A 103 0.31 -13.34 -12.20
N GLY A 104 0.66 -13.52 -13.48
CA GLY A 104 -0.14 -13.00 -14.60
C GLY A 104 -1.53 -13.61 -14.67
N VAL A 105 -1.66 -14.92 -14.42
CA VAL A 105 -2.94 -15.64 -14.44
C VAL A 105 -3.76 -15.41 -13.16
N MET A 106 -3.13 -15.48 -11.99
CA MET A 106 -3.81 -15.36 -10.69
C MET A 106 -4.13 -13.92 -10.30
N GLY A 107 -3.33 -12.94 -10.72
CA GLY A 107 -3.49 -11.54 -10.31
C GLY A 107 -4.91 -11.00 -10.51
N PRO A 108 -5.47 -11.06 -11.73
CA PRO A 108 -6.84 -10.60 -11.99
C PRO A 108 -7.91 -11.37 -11.21
N LEU A 109 -7.74 -12.69 -11.03
CA LEU A 109 -8.68 -13.52 -10.26
C LEU A 109 -8.67 -13.16 -8.77
N LEU A 110 -7.48 -12.93 -8.21
CA LEU A 110 -7.32 -12.45 -6.84
C LEU A 110 -7.91 -11.04 -6.67
N GLN A 111 -7.65 -10.13 -7.62
CA GLN A 111 -8.22 -8.78 -7.58
C GLN A 111 -9.75 -8.83 -7.57
N ALA A 112 -10.36 -9.62 -8.45
CA ALA A 112 -11.81 -9.78 -8.51
C ALA A 112 -12.36 -10.32 -7.17
N GLU A 113 -11.72 -11.34 -6.61
CA GLU A 113 -12.18 -11.97 -5.37
C GLU A 113 -12.01 -11.07 -4.15
N PHE A 114 -10.88 -10.35 -4.01
CA PHE A 114 -10.70 -9.36 -2.94
C PHE A 114 -11.77 -8.28 -3.00
N ARG A 115 -12.08 -7.78 -4.21
CA ARG A 115 -13.13 -6.77 -4.41
C ARG A 115 -14.50 -7.32 -4.03
N ARG A 116 -14.83 -8.54 -4.43
CA ARG A 116 -16.09 -9.20 -4.07
C ARG A 116 -16.24 -9.35 -2.56
N VAL A 117 -15.26 -9.93 -1.88
CA VAL A 117 -15.30 -10.17 -0.42
C VAL A 117 -15.35 -8.86 0.36
N LEU A 118 -14.51 -7.88 0.03
CA LEU A 118 -14.50 -6.58 0.73
C LEU A 118 -15.85 -5.87 0.61
N ARG A 119 -16.51 -5.92 -0.56
CA ARG A 119 -17.86 -5.37 -0.72
C ARG A 119 -18.90 -6.10 0.13
N MET A 120 -18.84 -7.44 0.21
CA MET A 120 -19.73 -8.20 1.09
C MET A 120 -19.52 -7.85 2.56
N LYS A 121 -18.31 -7.44 2.95
CA LYS A 121 -17.98 -6.93 4.30
C LYS A 121 -18.29 -5.43 4.47
N GLY A 122 -18.94 -4.78 3.49
CA GLY A 122 -19.43 -3.40 3.60
C GLY A 122 -18.48 -2.31 3.10
N PHE A 123 -17.34 -2.65 2.48
CA PHE A 123 -16.41 -1.65 1.95
C PHE A 123 -16.86 -1.11 0.58
N ASN A 124 -16.66 0.20 0.38
CA ASN A 124 -16.63 0.83 -0.92
C ASN A 124 -15.25 0.60 -1.56
N VAL A 125 -15.17 -0.26 -2.58
CA VAL A 125 -13.87 -0.75 -3.09
C VAL A 125 -13.38 0.01 -4.34
N ASN A 126 -12.33 0.79 -4.14
CA ASN A 126 -11.54 1.50 -5.14
C ASN A 126 -10.52 0.57 -5.83
N GLY A 127 -9.96 1.00 -6.97
CA GLY A 127 -8.99 0.21 -7.74
C GLY A 127 -9.62 -0.93 -8.55
N GLY A 128 -9.85 -0.68 -9.83
CA GLY A 128 -10.34 -1.64 -10.81
C GLY A 128 -10.24 -0.99 -12.19
N GLY A 129 -9.78 -1.73 -13.21
CA GLY A 129 -9.78 -1.22 -14.58
C GLY A 129 -11.22 -0.91 -15.01
N LYS A 130 -11.39 0.10 -15.89
CA LYS A 130 -12.71 0.45 -16.45
C LYS A 130 -13.43 -0.73 -17.13
N GLU A 131 -12.68 -1.79 -17.43
CA GLU A 131 -13.11 -3.00 -18.14
C GLU A 131 -14.17 -3.82 -17.37
N ASN A 132 -14.24 -3.70 -16.04
CA ASN A 132 -15.20 -4.45 -15.22
C ASN A 132 -16.36 -3.61 -14.66
N GLY A 133 -16.51 -2.33 -15.06
CA GLY A 133 -17.65 -1.48 -14.68
C GLY A 133 -17.75 -1.06 -13.22
N ASP A 134 -16.71 -1.34 -12.41
CA ASP A 134 -16.89 -1.60 -10.98
C ASP A 134 -16.16 -0.62 -10.04
N GLY A 135 -15.66 0.51 -10.56
CA GLY A 135 -15.01 1.57 -9.79
C GLY A 135 -14.41 2.65 -10.69
N ASP A 136 -14.06 3.81 -10.11
CA ASP A 136 -13.47 4.95 -10.83
C ASP A 136 -12.01 4.72 -11.26
N GLY A 137 -11.36 3.64 -10.79
CA GLY A 137 -9.94 3.33 -11.00
C GLY A 137 -9.01 4.13 -10.10
N ASN A 138 -9.54 5.07 -9.31
CA ASN A 138 -8.76 5.98 -8.48
C ASN A 138 -8.43 5.34 -7.13
N PHE A 139 -7.37 5.84 -6.49
CA PHE A 139 -7.10 5.61 -5.08
C PHE A 139 -7.88 6.60 -4.21
N ALA A 140 -8.40 6.15 -3.06
CA ALA A 140 -9.04 7.02 -2.07
C ALA A 140 -8.79 6.55 -0.64
N ASP A 141 -8.50 7.49 0.27
CA ASP A 141 -8.41 7.24 1.71
C ASP A 141 -9.59 7.89 2.43
N ALA A 142 -10.53 7.06 2.90
CA ALA A 142 -11.66 7.46 3.72
C ALA A 142 -12.21 6.25 4.47
N ASP A 143 -12.96 6.49 5.54
CA ASP A 143 -13.62 5.44 6.31
C ASP A 143 -14.57 4.60 5.44
N GLY A 144 -14.60 3.30 5.69
CA GLY A 144 -15.40 2.36 4.92
C GLY A 144 -14.96 2.16 3.47
N ARG A 145 -13.79 2.67 3.06
CA ARG A 145 -13.20 2.39 1.74
C ARG A 145 -12.10 1.33 1.81
N ALA A 146 -11.88 0.62 0.71
CA ALA A 146 -10.72 -0.25 0.52
C ALA A 146 -10.16 -0.06 -0.89
N ASN A 147 -8.85 -0.17 -1.07
CA ASN A 147 -8.18 -0.04 -2.36
C ASN A 147 -7.62 -1.39 -2.80
N VAL A 148 -7.96 -1.86 -4.01
CA VAL A 148 -7.43 -3.13 -4.56
C VAL A 148 -6.78 -2.90 -5.93
N GLY A 149 -5.45 -2.88 -5.98
CA GLY A 149 -4.69 -2.62 -7.19
C GLY A 149 -3.87 -3.81 -7.65
N LEU A 150 -3.74 -3.98 -8.98
CA LEU A 150 -2.66 -4.80 -9.54
C LEU A 150 -1.36 -3.99 -9.53
N ILE A 151 -0.24 -4.67 -9.36
CA ILE A 151 1.10 -4.10 -9.42
C ILE A 151 2.02 -4.97 -10.25
N SER A 152 3.12 -4.38 -10.73
CA SER A 152 4.24 -5.16 -11.25
C SER A 152 4.90 -6.02 -10.15
N HIS A 153 5.77 -6.95 -10.54
CA HIS A 153 6.32 -7.96 -9.64
C HIS A 153 7.06 -7.37 -8.43
N ILE A 154 6.56 -7.62 -7.21
CA ILE A 154 7.24 -7.29 -5.94
C ILE A 154 7.60 -8.52 -5.08
N GLY A 155 7.39 -9.75 -5.58
CA GLY A 155 7.67 -10.97 -4.81
C GLY A 155 6.64 -11.32 -3.72
N GLY A 156 5.45 -10.72 -3.75
CA GLY A 156 4.33 -11.03 -2.85
C GLY A 156 3.15 -10.08 -3.04
N HIS A 157 2.05 -10.31 -2.31
CA HIS A 157 0.90 -9.41 -2.23
C HIS A 157 1.04 -8.53 -0.99
N ASN A 158 1.01 -7.20 -1.14
CA ASN A 158 1.14 -6.28 -0.02
C ASN A 158 -0.24 -5.88 0.48
N LEU A 159 -0.51 -6.16 1.74
CA LEU A 159 -1.71 -5.74 2.46
C LEU A 159 -1.30 -4.67 3.47
N SER A 160 -1.94 -3.52 3.38
CA SER A 160 -1.80 -2.41 4.32
C SER A 160 -3.11 -2.30 5.07
N SER A 161 -3.10 -2.46 6.39
CA SER A 161 -4.25 -2.18 7.26
C SER A 161 -4.14 -0.79 7.87
N SER A 162 -5.29 -0.12 7.92
CA SER A 162 -5.40 1.26 8.35
C SER A 162 -5.35 1.43 9.86
N PRO A 163 -4.74 2.52 10.37
CA PRO A 163 -4.75 2.88 11.79
C PRO A 163 -6.12 3.04 12.44
N SER A 164 -7.12 3.53 11.70
CA SER A 164 -8.40 3.98 12.28
C SER A 164 -9.54 2.95 12.27
N SER A 165 -9.30 1.68 11.95
CA SER A 165 -10.37 0.65 11.87
C SER A 165 -11.06 0.33 13.21
N SER A 166 -10.77 1.07 14.28
CA SER A 166 -11.37 0.94 15.60
C SER A 166 -12.53 1.92 15.83
N SER A 167 -13.58 1.91 15.00
CA SER A 167 -14.97 2.27 15.41
C SER A 167 -15.91 2.44 14.22
N SER A 168 -16.47 1.35 13.72
CA SER A 168 -17.82 1.39 13.17
C SER A 168 -18.54 0.13 13.64
N SER A 169 -18.98 0.17 14.89
CA SER A 169 -19.96 -0.76 15.42
C SER A 169 -21.23 -0.67 14.58
N SER A 170 -21.51 -1.70 13.79
CA SER A 170 -22.88 -2.01 13.36
C SER A 170 -23.74 -2.32 14.60
N PRO A 171 -25.07 -2.07 14.58
CA PRO A 171 -25.91 -2.19 15.77
C PRO A 171 -26.18 -3.62 16.27
N ASP A 172 -25.72 -4.67 15.59
CA ASP A 172 -26.09 -6.04 15.92
C ASP A 172 -24.97 -6.76 16.70
N ASP A 173 -24.99 -6.52 18.01
CA ASP A 173 -24.21 -7.20 19.05
C ASP A 173 -24.75 -8.62 19.27
N PHE A 174 -24.05 -9.64 18.76
CA PHE A 174 -24.20 -11.01 19.23
C PHE A 174 -22.83 -11.66 19.47
N GLY A 175 -22.50 -11.88 20.74
CA GLY A 175 -21.52 -12.89 21.17
C GLY A 175 -20.09 -12.42 21.43
N LYS A 176 -19.90 -11.50 22.39
CA LYS A 176 -18.57 -11.16 22.92
C LYS A 176 -17.99 -12.28 23.78
N SER A 177 -16.85 -12.83 23.37
CA SER A 177 -15.74 -13.08 24.30
C SER A 177 -14.84 -11.86 24.23
N ARG A 178 -15.03 -10.94 25.19
CA ARG A 178 -14.16 -9.77 25.39
C ARG A 178 -12.94 -10.25 26.15
N ASN A 179 -11.81 -10.39 25.47
CA ASN A 179 -10.53 -10.14 26.12
C ASN A 179 -10.18 -8.67 25.88
N GLU A 180 -9.97 -7.99 26.99
CA GLU A 180 -9.70 -6.57 27.10
C GLU A 180 -8.33 -6.21 26.52
N GLU A 181 -8.34 -5.44 25.43
CA GLU A 181 -7.43 -4.31 25.20
C GLU A 181 -8.00 -3.52 24.01
N GLY A 182 -8.62 -2.37 24.29
CA GLY A 182 -9.10 -1.42 23.28
C GLY A 182 -7.96 -0.67 22.61
N GLY A 183 -7.01 -1.40 22.03
CA GLY A 183 -5.88 -0.89 21.27
C GLY A 183 -6.11 -1.04 19.77
N ALA A 184 -5.42 -0.22 18.97
CA ALA A 184 -5.40 -0.28 17.51
C ALA A 184 -5.34 -1.73 16.99
N THR A 185 -5.98 -2.01 15.83
CA THR A 185 -5.79 -3.29 15.15
C THR A 185 -4.28 -3.56 15.07
N SER A 186 -3.82 -4.73 15.51
CA SER A 186 -2.38 -5.02 15.72
C SER A 186 -1.51 -4.81 14.46
N LEU A 187 -2.14 -4.70 13.28
CA LEU A 187 -1.51 -4.47 11.98
C LEU A 187 -1.70 -3.05 11.41
N ALA A 188 -2.40 -2.16 12.11
CA ALA A 188 -2.47 -0.74 11.78
C ALA A 188 -1.08 -0.16 11.44
N GLY A 189 -0.93 0.44 10.27
CA GLY A 189 0.36 1.02 9.85
C GLY A 189 1.46 -0.02 9.64
N LYS A 190 1.09 -1.27 9.35
CA LYS A 190 2.03 -2.35 8.97
C LYS A 190 1.73 -2.83 7.55
N GLY A 191 2.79 -3.03 6.78
CA GLY A 191 2.73 -3.71 5.48
C GLY A 191 2.96 -5.20 5.68
N ILE A 192 2.11 -6.04 5.11
CA ILE A 192 2.16 -7.50 5.25
C ILE A 192 2.26 -8.14 3.87
N TRP A 193 3.24 -9.02 3.68
CA TRP A 193 3.44 -9.75 2.44
C TRP A 193 2.95 -11.17 2.54
N TYR A 194 1.98 -11.52 1.70
CA TYR A 194 1.56 -12.90 1.47
C TYR A 194 2.06 -13.45 0.15
N GLY A 195 2.32 -14.75 0.12
CA GLY A 195 2.69 -15.47 -1.09
C GLY A 195 2.03 -16.84 -1.17
N ARG A 196 1.87 -17.37 -2.39
CA ARG A 196 1.09 -18.59 -2.67
C ARG A 196 -0.38 -18.44 -2.26
N VAL A 197 -0.96 -17.27 -2.49
CA VAL A 197 -2.38 -16.98 -2.26
C VAL A 197 -3.19 -17.41 -3.49
N GLU A 198 -4.39 -17.90 -3.26
CA GLU A 198 -5.34 -18.36 -4.27
C GLU A 198 -6.72 -17.78 -3.90
N PRO A 199 -7.69 -17.70 -4.82
CA PRO A 199 -9.00 -17.10 -4.55
C PRO A 199 -9.69 -17.65 -3.29
N ARG A 200 -9.61 -18.97 -3.05
CA ARG A 200 -10.19 -19.59 -1.85
C ARG A 200 -9.65 -19.06 -0.52
N HIS A 201 -8.47 -18.45 -0.50
CA HIS A 201 -7.84 -17.93 0.72
C HIS A 201 -8.26 -16.47 1.01
N VAL A 202 -8.90 -15.79 0.06
CA VAL A 202 -9.17 -14.35 0.15
C VAL A 202 -10.13 -14.01 1.28
N GLU A 203 -11.18 -14.81 1.48
CA GLU A 203 -12.13 -14.59 2.57
C GLU A 203 -11.43 -14.62 3.93
N GLY A 204 -10.63 -15.65 4.20
CA GLY A 204 -9.83 -15.74 5.42
C GLY A 204 -8.84 -14.60 5.56
N ILE A 205 -8.18 -14.16 4.47
CA ILE A 205 -7.28 -13.00 4.52
C ILE A 205 -8.01 -11.72 4.91
N VAL A 206 -9.20 -11.47 4.34
CA VAL A 206 -9.98 -10.28 4.68
C VAL A 206 -10.41 -10.34 6.15
N GLU A 207 -10.91 -11.48 6.62
CA GLU A 207 -11.36 -11.64 8.00
C GLU A 207 -10.22 -11.53 9.01
N GLU A 208 -9.15 -12.30 8.81
CA GLU A 208 -8.05 -12.37 9.77
C GLU A 208 -7.18 -11.11 9.69
N THR A 209 -6.76 -10.70 8.50
CA THR A 209 -5.75 -9.65 8.36
C THR A 209 -6.36 -8.27 8.27
N VAL A 210 -7.35 -8.07 7.41
CA VAL A 210 -7.92 -6.73 7.18
C VAL A 210 -8.81 -6.30 8.34
N LEU A 211 -9.70 -7.20 8.80
CA LEU A 211 -10.68 -6.86 9.84
C LEU A 211 -10.14 -7.11 11.25
N ALA A 212 -9.50 -8.25 11.48
CA ALA A 212 -9.11 -8.65 12.83
C ALA A 212 -7.64 -8.33 13.21
N GLY A 213 -6.83 -7.83 12.26
CA GLY A 213 -5.45 -7.45 12.53
C GLY A 213 -4.54 -8.64 12.91
N ARG A 214 -4.77 -9.82 12.33
CA ARG A 214 -4.00 -11.05 12.54
C ARG A 214 -3.34 -11.54 11.25
N VAL A 215 -2.18 -12.17 11.41
CA VAL A 215 -1.42 -12.73 10.29
C VAL A 215 -1.72 -14.21 10.13
N ILE A 216 -1.96 -14.65 8.88
CA ILE A 216 -2.07 -16.05 8.52
C ILE A 216 -0.66 -16.59 8.23
N SER A 217 -0.10 -17.32 9.18
CA SER A 217 1.29 -17.76 9.19
C SER A 217 1.69 -18.56 7.93
N GLU A 218 0.81 -19.42 7.42
CA GLU A 218 1.05 -20.25 6.23
C GLU A 218 1.39 -19.41 4.98
N HIS A 219 0.71 -18.28 4.80
CA HIS A 219 0.90 -17.41 3.64
C HIS A 219 1.94 -16.31 3.88
N PHE A 220 2.32 -16.03 5.13
CA PHE A 220 3.23 -14.95 5.50
C PHE A 220 4.63 -15.08 4.92
N ARG A 221 5.15 -14.00 4.33
CA ARG A 221 6.50 -13.91 3.76
C ARG A 221 7.33 -12.76 4.34
N GLY A 222 6.76 -11.99 5.25
CA GLY A 222 7.41 -10.86 5.90
C GLY A 222 6.44 -9.71 6.10
N GLY A 223 6.84 -8.77 6.94
CA GLY A 223 6.11 -7.54 7.16
C GLY A 223 7.04 -6.40 7.53
N VAL A 224 6.50 -5.19 7.56
CA VAL A 224 7.23 -4.00 7.93
C VAL A 224 6.33 -3.06 8.72
N GLY A 225 6.83 -2.50 9.81
CA GLY A 225 6.17 -1.42 10.55
C GLY A 225 6.37 -0.05 9.89
N ALA A 226 5.58 0.95 10.28
CA ALA A 226 5.72 2.32 9.79
C ALA A 226 7.10 2.94 10.08
N ASP A 227 7.78 2.46 11.11
CA ASP A 227 9.15 2.81 11.51
C ASP A 227 10.23 2.08 10.66
N GLY A 228 9.82 1.19 9.76
CA GLY A 228 10.71 0.34 8.97
C GLY A 228 11.16 -0.94 9.68
N ALA A 229 10.69 -1.21 10.90
CA ALA A 229 11.02 -2.44 11.61
C ALA A 229 10.49 -3.66 10.85
N ILE A 230 11.35 -4.66 10.64
CA ILE A 230 10.99 -5.88 9.92
C ILE A 230 10.22 -6.82 10.85
N LEU A 231 9.06 -7.29 10.39
CA LEU A 231 8.22 -8.28 11.07
C LEU A 231 8.56 -9.67 10.55
N ARG A 232 8.77 -10.60 11.47
CA ARG A 232 9.05 -12.02 11.21
C ARG A 232 8.20 -12.87 12.15
N LEU A 233 7.83 -14.07 11.70
CA LEU A 233 7.18 -15.09 12.50
C LEU A 233 8.19 -16.17 12.89
#